data_AF-A0A9D6UGT0-F1
#
_entry.id   AF-A0A9D6UGT0-F1
#
_cell.length_a   1.000
_cell.length_b   1.000
_cell.length_c   1.000
_cell.angle_alpha   90.00
_cell.angle_beta   90.00
_cell.angle_gamma   90.00
#
_symmetry.space_group_name_H-M   'P 1'
#
loop_
_entity.id
_entity.type
_entity.pdbx_description
1 polymer ?
#
loop_
_entity_poly.entity_id
_entity_poly.type
_entity_poly.pdbx_seq_one_letter_code
_entity_poly.pdbx_strand_id
1 'polypeptide(L)'
;TAIASGERNYPKVKGAKTLRDLHNGWFKDDPFALAGEKKDKLLTISDAERWSTNVGHPGHANPAIGEIFSSFVIPNMFARAAQGKQAAEESVKQAGEECKKVFEKWREQGLVGRKK
;
A
#
# COMPACT_ATOMS: atom_id res chain seq x y z
N THR A 1 -2.42 -7.52 19.97
CA THR A 1 -1.19 -7.28 20.76
C THR A 1 -1.47 -6.27 21.85
N ALA A 2 -1.11 -6.57 23.10
CA ALA A 2 -1.24 -5.63 24.22
C ALA A 2 -0.31 -4.42 24.05
N ILE A 3 -0.69 -3.27 24.61
CA ILE A 3 0.19 -2.10 24.66
C ILE A 3 1.24 -2.35 25.75
N ALA A 4 2.52 -2.33 25.40
CA ALA A 4 3.59 -2.44 26.39
C ALA A 4 3.59 -1.23 27.34
N SER A 5 3.90 -1.46 28.60
CA SER A 5 3.91 -0.46 29.68
C SER A 5 4.99 0.62 29.49
N GLY A 6 4.88 1.69 30.29
CA GLY A 6 5.83 2.81 30.32
C GLY A 6 5.43 4.01 29.45
N GLU A 7 6.22 5.07 29.51
CA GLU A 7 6.09 6.23 28.64
C GLU A 7 6.59 5.90 27.23
N ARG A 8 5.82 6.30 26.21
CA ARG A 8 6.04 5.87 24.81
C ARG A 8 6.24 7.02 23.83
N ASN A 9 6.33 8.26 24.32
CA ASN A 9 6.52 9.49 23.56
C ASN A 9 5.46 9.74 22.46
N TYR A 10 4.26 9.18 22.61
CA TYR A 10 3.10 9.49 21.78
C TYR A 10 1.88 9.85 22.64
N PRO A 11 0.92 10.62 22.10
CA PRO A 11 -0.32 10.97 22.81
C PRO A 11 -1.11 9.74 23.26
N LYS A 12 -1.58 9.76 24.52
CA LYS A 12 -2.36 8.65 25.11
C LYS A 12 -3.76 8.59 24.50
N VAL A 13 -4.22 7.37 24.16
CA VAL A 13 -5.61 7.12 23.77
C VAL A 13 -6.39 6.62 24.98
N LYS A 14 -7.45 7.34 25.37
CA LYS A 14 -8.24 7.02 26.56
C LYS A 14 -8.84 5.61 26.46
N GLY A 15 -8.53 4.76 27.44
CA GLY A 15 -9.09 3.40 27.54
C GLY A 15 -8.44 2.36 26.62
N ALA A 16 -7.40 2.71 25.86
CA ALA A 16 -6.71 1.76 24.99
C ALA A 16 -5.97 0.68 25.78
N LYS A 17 -6.14 -0.59 25.39
CA LYS A 17 -5.48 -1.76 25.99
C LYS A 17 -4.62 -2.52 24.99
N THR A 18 -4.93 -2.39 23.70
CA THR A 18 -4.28 -3.10 22.60
C THR A 18 -3.76 -2.13 21.54
N LEU A 19 -2.80 -2.57 20.72
CA LEU A 19 -2.35 -1.80 19.55
C LEU A 19 -3.49 -1.48 18.59
N ARG A 20 -4.54 -2.31 18.53
CA ARG A 20 -5.72 -2.05 17.71
C ARG A 20 -6.55 -0.89 18.27
N ASP A 21 -6.61 -0.72 19.60
CA ASP A 21 -7.29 0.43 20.20
C ASP A 21 -6.55 1.74 19.88
N LEU A 22 -5.21 1.72 19.90
CA LEU A 22 -4.38 2.86 19.47
C LEU A 22 -4.62 3.19 18.00
N HIS A 23 -4.55 2.18 17.12
CA HIS A 23 -4.84 2.30 15.70
C HIS A 23 -6.21 2.95 15.46
N ASN A 24 -7.27 2.41 16.07
CA ASN A 24 -8.63 2.91 15.85
C ASN A 24 -8.83 4.33 16.40
N GLY A 25 -8.20 4.66 17.53
CA GLY A 25 -8.24 6.01 18.10
C GLY A 25 -7.57 7.03 17.19
N TRP A 26 -6.32 6.77 16.80
CA TRP A 26 -5.54 7.70 15.98
C TRP A 26 -6.01 7.81 14.53
N PHE A 27 -6.57 6.75 13.94
CA PHE A 27 -7.07 6.85 12.57
C PHE A 27 -8.36 7.68 12.48
N LYS A 28 -9.10 7.77 13.60
CA LYS A 28 -10.31 8.59 13.71
C LYS A 28 -10.02 10.04 14.10
N ASP A 29 -9.04 10.24 14.99
CA ASP A 29 -8.63 11.55 15.50
C ASP A 29 -7.10 11.59 15.55
N ASP A 30 -6.49 11.91 14.40
CA ASP A 30 -5.04 11.93 14.22
C ASP A 30 -4.41 13.00 15.13
N PRO A 31 -3.65 12.59 16.16
CA PRO A 31 -3.06 13.53 17.08
C PRO A 31 -1.80 14.21 16.50
N PHE A 32 -1.35 13.78 15.32
CA PHE A 32 -0.21 14.33 14.58
C PHE A 32 -0.65 15.20 13.38
N ALA A 33 -1.95 15.44 13.21
CA ALA A 33 -2.46 16.32 12.17
C ALA A 33 -1.87 17.73 12.31
N LEU A 34 -1.41 18.30 11.20
CA LEU A 34 -0.87 19.66 11.16
C LEU A 34 -1.99 20.69 11.30
N ALA A 35 -1.62 21.94 11.63
CA ALA A 35 -2.57 23.03 11.74
C ALA A 35 -3.34 23.22 10.41
N GLY A 36 -4.67 23.12 10.46
CA GLY A 36 -5.54 23.21 9.28
C GLY A 36 -5.84 21.89 8.58
N GLU A 37 -5.21 20.78 8.99
CA GLU A 37 -5.54 19.45 8.44
C GLU A 37 -6.78 18.84 9.12
N LYS A 38 -7.52 18.07 8.33
CA LYS A 38 -8.58 17.21 8.85
C LYS A 38 -7.98 16.08 9.68
N LYS A 39 -8.47 15.91 10.92
CA LYS A 39 -8.00 14.86 11.84
C LYS A 39 -8.49 13.46 11.50
N ASP A 40 -9.51 13.35 10.67
CA ASP A 40 -10.12 12.08 10.24
C ASP A 40 -9.60 11.59 8.88
N LYS A 41 -8.53 12.23 8.35
CA LYS A 41 -7.95 11.93 7.03
C LYS A 41 -7.48 10.48 6.86
N LEU A 42 -7.23 9.77 7.96
CA LEU A 42 -6.74 8.39 7.96
C LEU A 42 -7.88 7.35 7.95
N LEU A 43 -9.14 7.77 8.11
CA LEU A 43 -10.27 6.83 8.14
C LEU A 43 -10.36 5.97 6.86
N THR A 44 -9.99 6.53 5.71
CA THR A 44 -10.03 5.84 4.40
C THR A 44 -9.07 4.66 4.30
N ILE A 45 -8.06 4.58 5.16
CA ILE A 45 -7.08 3.49 5.20
C ILE A 45 -7.17 2.65 6.48
N SER A 46 -8.23 2.85 7.28
CA SER A 46 -8.41 2.17 8.57
C SER A 46 -8.66 0.66 8.47
N ASP A 47 -9.00 0.18 7.28
CA ASP A 47 -9.21 -1.24 6.98
C ASP A 47 -8.25 -1.77 5.91
N ALA A 48 -7.11 -1.07 5.71
CA ALA A 48 -6.12 -1.41 4.69
C ALA A 48 -5.61 -2.85 4.78
N GLU A 49 -5.63 -3.46 5.96
CA GLU A 49 -5.24 -4.86 6.14
C GLU A 49 -6.17 -5.85 5.43
N ARG A 50 -7.39 -5.42 5.06
CA ARG A 50 -8.38 -6.27 4.39
C ARG A 50 -8.23 -6.30 2.88
N TRP A 51 -7.71 -5.21 2.30
CA TRP A 51 -7.61 -5.04 0.85
C TRP A 51 -6.18 -4.90 0.33
N SER A 52 -5.19 -4.89 1.23
CA SER A 52 -3.77 -4.89 0.87
C SER A 52 -3.05 -6.13 1.41
N THR A 53 -1.93 -6.48 0.78
CA THR A 53 -1.04 -7.55 1.23
C THR A 53 0.40 -7.12 1.09
N ASN A 54 1.29 -7.80 1.79
CA ASN A 54 2.72 -7.52 1.69
C ASN A 54 3.22 -7.79 0.27
N VAL A 55 4.19 -6.98 -0.18
CA VAL A 55 4.80 -7.11 -1.50
C VAL A 55 5.37 -8.53 -1.67
N GLY A 56 4.99 -9.19 -2.77
CA GLY A 56 5.40 -10.56 -3.08
C GLY A 56 4.35 -11.63 -2.76
N HIS A 57 3.33 -11.34 -1.94
CA HIS A 57 2.29 -12.30 -1.61
C HIS A 57 1.57 -12.86 -2.85
N PRO A 58 1.25 -14.18 -2.91
CA PRO A 58 1.45 -15.19 -1.87
C PRO A 58 2.86 -15.81 -1.82
N GLY A 59 3.80 -15.37 -2.68
CA GLY A 59 5.19 -15.81 -2.70
C GLY A 59 6.16 -14.80 -2.05
N HIS A 60 7.37 -14.75 -2.58
CA HIS A 60 8.40 -13.77 -2.18
C HIS A 60 8.47 -12.61 -3.18
N ALA A 61 8.98 -11.46 -2.72
CA ALA A 61 9.42 -10.40 -3.62
C ALA A 61 10.47 -10.95 -4.61
N ASN A 62 10.42 -10.55 -5.87
CA ASN A 62 11.25 -11.10 -6.94
C ASN A 62 11.69 -10.00 -7.93
N PRO A 63 12.62 -10.29 -8.85
CA PRO A 63 13.14 -9.29 -9.78
C PRO A 63 12.08 -8.59 -10.63
N ALA A 64 11.03 -9.31 -11.06
CA ALA A 64 9.93 -8.72 -11.82
C ALA A 64 9.16 -7.68 -11.00
N ILE A 65 8.88 -8.00 -9.73
CA ILE A 65 8.25 -7.05 -8.82
C ILE A 65 9.16 -5.83 -8.62
N GLY A 66 10.46 -6.05 -8.38
CA GLY A 66 11.43 -4.96 -8.24
C GLY A 66 11.44 -4.01 -9.44
N GLU A 67 11.36 -4.56 -10.65
CA GLU A 67 11.30 -3.76 -11.87
C GLU A 67 9.99 -2.99 -12.02
N ILE A 68 8.83 -3.57 -11.69
CA ILE A 68 7.54 -2.87 -11.72
C ILE A 68 7.58 -1.62 -10.83
N PHE A 69 8.21 -1.73 -9.66
CA PHE A 69 8.40 -0.58 -8.77
C PHE A 69 9.38 0.44 -9.33
N SER A 70 10.56 0.01 -9.83
CA SER A 70 11.60 0.94 -10.29
C SER A 70 11.28 1.62 -11.62
N SER A 71 10.41 1.03 -12.43
CA SER A 71 9.93 1.59 -13.71
C SER A 71 8.65 2.42 -13.58
N PHE A 72 8.16 2.61 -12.35
CA PHE A 72 7.01 3.47 -12.04
C PHE A 72 5.72 3.08 -12.78
N VAL A 73 5.50 1.80 -13.07
CA VAL A 73 4.26 1.33 -13.75
C VAL A 73 3.00 1.79 -13.00
N ILE A 74 2.94 1.55 -11.68
CA ILE A 74 1.77 1.91 -10.86
C ILE A 74 1.63 3.43 -10.66
N PRO A 75 2.69 4.20 -10.33
CA PRO A 75 2.59 5.66 -10.32
C PRO A 75 2.12 6.26 -11.65
N ASN A 76 2.64 5.76 -12.77
CA ASN A 76 2.23 6.24 -14.10
C ASN A 76 0.78 5.89 -14.42
N MET A 77 0.29 4.72 -14.00
CA MET A 77 -1.12 4.35 -14.08
C MET A 77 -2.01 5.41 -13.40
N PHE A 78 -1.70 5.76 -12.15
CA PHE A 78 -2.46 6.79 -11.42
C PHE A 78 -2.32 8.15 -12.06
N ALA A 79 -1.13 8.54 -12.51
CA ALA A 79 -0.89 9.82 -13.15
C ALA A 79 -1.75 10.01 -14.42
N ARG A 80 -1.86 8.98 -15.26
CA ARG A 80 -2.72 9.01 -16.47
C ARG A 80 -4.18 9.28 -16.12
N ALA A 81 -4.72 8.57 -15.12
CA ALA A 81 -6.10 8.73 -14.68
C ALA A 81 -6.34 10.07 -13.99
N ALA A 82 -5.50 10.45 -13.02
CA ALA A 82 -5.65 11.67 -12.23
C ALA A 82 -5.51 12.95 -13.07
N GLN A 83 -4.72 12.91 -14.15
CA GLN A 83 -4.57 14.02 -15.10
C GLN A 83 -5.68 14.05 -16.17
N GLY A 84 -6.63 13.11 -16.15
CA GLY A 84 -7.69 13.01 -17.16
C GLY A 84 -7.18 12.62 -18.55
N LYS A 85 -5.98 12.04 -18.66
CA LYS A 85 -5.38 11.61 -19.93
C LYS A 85 -5.92 10.26 -20.41
N GLN A 86 -6.50 9.47 -19.51
CA GLN A 86 -7.03 8.14 -19.77
C GLN A 86 -8.11 7.80 -18.74
N ALA A 87 -9.11 6.98 -19.11
CA ALA A 87 -10.09 6.47 -18.15
C ALA A 87 -9.40 5.61 -17.07
N ALA A 88 -9.99 5.51 -15.88
CA ALA A 88 -9.40 4.75 -14.78
C ALA A 88 -9.27 3.26 -15.12
N GLU A 89 -10.32 2.67 -15.70
CA GLU A 89 -10.38 1.27 -16.11
C GLU A 89 -9.33 0.95 -17.18
N GLU A 90 -9.18 1.86 -18.16
CA GLU A 90 -8.19 1.72 -19.21
C GLU A 90 -6.76 1.85 -18.68
N SER A 91 -6.52 2.80 -17.77
CA SER A 91 -5.22 2.99 -17.12
C SER A 91 -4.81 1.71 -16.37
N VAL A 92 -5.73 1.12 -15.61
CA VAL A 92 -5.52 -0.15 -14.90
C VAL A 92 -5.24 -1.29 -15.87
N LYS A 93 -6.02 -1.41 -16.95
CA LYS A 93 -5.81 -2.44 -17.98
C LYS A 93 -4.41 -2.35 -18.58
N GLN A 94 -4.00 -1.14 -18.98
CA GLN A 94 -2.69 -0.91 -19.57
C GLN A 94 -1.55 -1.21 -18.59
N ALA A 95 -1.65 -0.75 -17.34
CA ALA A 95 -0.66 -1.08 -16.30
C ALA A 95 -0.58 -2.58 -16.03
N GLY A 96 -1.71 -3.29 -16.10
CA GLY A 96 -1.76 -4.75 -16.03
C GLY A 96 -0.99 -5.43 -17.16
N GLU A 97 -1.09 -4.91 -18.39
CA GLU A 97 -0.31 -5.40 -19.54
C GLU A 97 1.19 -5.09 -19.41
N GLU A 98 1.55 -3.90 -18.93
CA GLU A 98 2.94 -3.52 -18.61
C GLU A 98 3.54 -4.48 -17.58
N CYS A 99 2.83 -4.75 -16.48
CA CYS A 99 3.23 -5.74 -15.47
C CYS A 99 3.42 -7.14 -16.08
N LYS A 100 2.50 -7.62 -16.92
CA LYS A 100 2.60 -8.94 -17.57
C LYS A 100 3.87 -9.06 -18.40
N LYS A 101 4.18 -8.04 -19.22
CA LYS A 101 5.40 -8.01 -20.05
C LYS A 101 6.67 -8.10 -19.21
N VAL A 102 6.73 -7.37 -18.09
CA VAL A 102 7.86 -7.48 -17.15
C VAL A 102 7.97 -8.91 -16.62
N PHE A 103 6.87 -9.50 -16.15
CA PHE A 103 6.88 -10.87 -15.66
C PHE A 103 7.28 -11.90 -16.73
N GLU A 104 6.82 -11.76 -17.97
CA GLU A 104 7.21 -12.62 -19.09
C GLU A 104 8.71 -12.57 -19.33
N LYS A 105 9.28 -11.36 -19.42
CA LYS A 105 10.72 -11.15 -19.58
C LYS A 105 11.55 -11.88 -18.51
N TRP A 106 11.16 -11.77 -17.24
CA TRP A 106 11.89 -12.43 -16.14
C TRP A 106 11.66 -13.95 -16.08
N ARG A 107 10.51 -14.45 -16.53
CA ARG A 107 10.25 -15.89 -16.68
C ARG A 107 11.10 -16.51 -17.79
N GLU A 108 11.26 -15.81 -18.91
CA GLU A 108 12.12 -16.27 -20.02
C GLU A 108 13.58 -16.41 -19.61
N GLN A 109 14.04 -15.57 -18.66
CA GLN A 109 15.37 -15.68 -18.06
C GLN A 109 15.46 -16.74 -16.95
N GLY A 110 14.36 -17.40 -16.59
CA GLY A 110 14.32 -18.39 -15.51
C GLY A 110 14.44 -17.81 -14.09
N LEU A 111 14.30 -16.49 -13.92
CA LEU A 111 14.50 -15.79 -12.65
C LEU A 111 13.20 -15.56 -11.86
N VAL A 112 12.06 -15.86 -12.44
CA VAL A 112 10.74 -15.85 -11.79
C VAL A 112 9.97 -17.07 -12.27
N GLY A 113 9.42 -17.88 -11.34
CA GLY A 113 8.51 -19.01 -11.58
C GLY A 113 8.83 -19.84 -12.82
N ARG A 114 9.52 -20.98 -12.66
CA ARG A 114 9.90 -21.88 -13.78
C ARG A 114 8.71 -22.09 -14.73
N LYS A 115 8.92 -21.88 -16.04
CA LYS A 115 8.07 -22.51 -17.06
C LYS A 115 8.18 -24.02 -16.82
N LYS A 116 7.06 -24.65 -16.45
CA LYS A 116 6.96 -26.11 -16.58
C LYS A 116 6.89 -26.45 -18.06
#